data_AF-A0A948FML5-F1
#
_entry.id   AF-A0A948FML5-F1
#
_cell.length_a   1.000
_cell.length_b   1.000
_cell.length_c   1.000
_cell.angle_alpha   90.00
_cell.angle_beta   90.00
_cell.angle_gamma   90.00
#
_symmetry.space_group_name_H-M   'P 1'
#
loop_
_entity.id
_entity.type
_entity.pdbx_description
1 polymer ?
#
loop_
_entity_poly.entity_id
_entity_poly.type
_entity_poly.pdbx_seq_one_letter_code
_entity_poly.pdbx_strand_id
1 'polypeptide(L)' 'MKWPCRKGLRRGLKLTPSDVDQAQLRMGIRVEKEHTTSPRMACRIALDHLAEHKRYYTRLRKARL' A
#
# COMPACT_ATOMS: atom_id res chain seq x y z
N MET A 1 8.84 -1.85 14.00
CA MET A 1 7.56 -1.19 13.62
C MET A 1 6.56 -2.27 13.19
N LYS A 2 5.31 -2.25 13.67
CA LYS A 2 4.29 -3.26 13.31
C LYS A 2 3.35 -2.70 12.23
N TRP A 3 3.16 -3.41 11.12
CA TRP A 3 2.25 -3.02 10.06
C TRP A 3 0.80 -3.41 10.38
N PRO A 4 -0.21 -2.62 9.97
CA PRO A 4 -1.61 -2.90 10.26
C PRO A 4 -2.21 -4.03 9.41
N CYS A 5 -1.48 -4.53 8.40
CA CYS A 5 -1.87 -5.68 7.60
C CYS A 5 -0.71 -6.69 7.43
N ARG A 6 -1.07 -7.94 7.11
CA ARG A 6 -0.10 -9.03 6.86
C ARG A 6 0.15 -9.33 5.38
N LYS A 7 -0.83 -9.03 4.51
CA LYS A 7 -0.80 -9.30 3.07
C LYS A 7 -1.83 -8.44 2.33
N GLY A 8 -1.69 -8.34 1.01
CA GLY A 8 -2.64 -7.69 0.10
C GLY A 8 -4.10 -8.19 0.14
N LEU A 9 -4.96 -7.58 -0.68
CA LEU A 9 -6.37 -7.95 -0.84
C LEU A 9 -6.56 -9.01 -1.92
N ARG A 10 -5.88 -8.87 -3.06
CA ARG A 10 -6.02 -9.77 -4.22
C ARG A 10 -5.67 -11.22 -3.89
N ARG A 11 -6.59 -12.14 -4.24
CA ARG A 11 -6.35 -13.59 -4.18
C ARG A 11 -5.25 -13.96 -5.20
N GLY A 12 -4.35 -14.86 -4.80
CA GLY A 12 -3.19 -15.26 -5.61
C GLY A 12 -1.95 -14.38 -5.44
N LEU A 13 -2.13 -13.14 -4.94
CA LEU A 13 -1.05 -12.19 -4.78
C LEU A 13 -0.59 -12.18 -3.30
N LYS A 14 0.57 -12.79 -3.04
CA LYS A 14 1.09 -13.05 -1.69
C LYS A 14 2.09 -11.98 -1.21
N LEU A 15 1.95 -10.73 -1.65
CA LEU A 15 2.82 -9.65 -1.20
C LEU A 15 2.58 -9.35 0.28
N THR A 16 3.66 -9.30 1.06
CA THR A 16 3.68 -8.91 2.46
C THR A 16 4.39 -7.56 2.63
N PRO A 17 4.22 -6.87 3.77
CA PRO A 17 4.92 -5.61 4.01
C PRO A 17 6.45 -5.66 3.95
N SER A 18 7.07 -6.83 4.11
CA SER A 18 8.52 -7.01 3.97
C SER A 18 8.98 -7.12 2.52
N ASP A 19 8.08 -7.41 1.58
CA ASP A 19 8.41 -7.60 0.16
C ASP A 19 8.45 -6.29 -0.63
N VAL A 20 8.10 -5.17 0.02
CA VAL A 20 7.97 -3.85 -0.61
C VAL A 20 8.84 -2.80 0.05
N ASP A 21 9.07 -1.72 -0.71
CA ASP A 21 9.67 -0.51 -0.17
C ASP A 21 8.78 0.07 0.95
N GLN A 22 9.35 0.17 2.16
CA GLN A 22 8.59 0.62 3.32
C GLN A 22 8.17 2.08 3.24
N ALA A 23 8.91 2.94 2.54
CA ALA A 23 8.53 4.34 2.36
C ALA A 23 7.31 4.45 1.43
N GLN A 24 7.27 3.65 0.37
CA GLN A 24 6.09 3.52 -0.49
C GLN A 24 4.87 3.03 0.30
N LEU A 25 5.03 1.99 1.12
CA LEU A 25 3.93 1.44 1.90
C LEU A 25 3.38 2.45 2.93
N ARG A 26 4.26 3.22 3.60
CA ARG A 26 3.81 4.31 4.50
C ARG A 26 3.08 5.42 3.76
N MET A 27 3.53 5.75 2.56
CA MET A 27 2.89 6.77 1.72
C MET A 27 1.51 6.29 1.31
N GLY A 28 1.41 5.06 0.82
CA GLY A 28 0.16 4.44 0.43
C GLY A 28 -0.85 4.33 1.55
N ILE A 29 -0.43 3.83 2.72
CA ILE A 29 -1.34 3.77 3.88
C ILE A 29 -1.90 5.15 4.25
N ARG A 30 -1.13 6.23 4.06
CA ARG A 30 -1.64 7.59 4.30
C ARG A 30 -2.67 8.00 3.26
N VAL A 31 -2.36 7.81 1.98
CA VAL A 31 -3.27 8.12 0.87
C VAL A 31 -4.56 7.33 1.00
N GLU A 32 -4.50 6.01 1.17
CA GLU A 32 -5.71 5.18 1.24
C GLU A 32 -6.57 5.47 2.47
N LYS A 33 -5.99 6.00 3.55
CA LYS A 33 -6.78 6.44 4.73
C LYS A 33 -7.68 7.64 4.43
N GLU A 34 -7.46 8.36 3.34
CA GLU A 34 -8.38 9.40 2.84
C GLU A 34 -9.67 8.78 2.27
N HIS A 35 -9.63 7.50 1.89
CA HIS A 35 -10.74 6.76 1.29
C HIS A 35 -11.32 5.66 2.19
N THR A 36 -10.62 5.27 3.26
CA THR A 36 -11.10 4.28 4.22
C THR A 36 -10.70 4.60 5.65
N THR A 37 -11.63 4.35 6.58
CA THR A 37 -11.39 4.49 8.02
C THR A 37 -10.60 3.33 8.62
N SER A 38 -10.39 2.23 7.88
CA SER A 38 -9.72 1.03 8.38
C SER A 38 -8.22 1.05 8.03
N PRO A 39 -7.31 1.18 9.02
CA PRO A 39 -5.86 1.14 8.76
C PRO A 39 -5.41 -0.19 8.15
N ARG A 40 -6.12 -1.27 8.47
CA ARG A 40 -5.86 -2.59 7.90
C ARG A 40 -6.21 -2.60 6.42
N MET A 41 -7.39 -2.08 6.02
CA MET A 41 -7.77 -2.01 4.61
C MET A 41 -6.83 -1.12 3.80
N ALA A 42 -6.51 0.08 4.31
CA ALA A 42 -5.56 0.99 3.67
C ALA A 42 -4.21 0.31 3.36
N CYS A 43 -3.67 -0.47 4.30
CA CYS A 43 -2.44 -1.22 4.10
C CYS A 43 -2.56 -2.33 3.05
N ARG A 44 -3.70 -3.03 2.98
CA ARG A 44 -3.88 -4.09 1.97
C ARG A 44 -4.02 -3.51 0.57
N ILE A 45 -4.74 -2.39 0.43
CA ILE A 45 -4.88 -1.68 -0.85
C ILE A 45 -3.51 -1.17 -1.31
N ALA A 46 -2.76 -0.55 -0.40
CA ALA A 46 -1.40 -0.10 -0.69
C ALA A 46 -0.46 -1.23 -1.13
N LEU A 47 -0.55 -2.42 -0.53
CA LEU A 47 0.22 -3.58 -0.99
C LEU A 47 -0.19 -4.05 -2.39
N ASP A 48 -1.48 -4.01 -2.72
CA ASP A 48 -1.95 -4.40 -4.05
C ASP A 48 -1.45 -3.42 -5.13
N HIS A 49 -1.48 -2.11 -4.87
CA HIS A 49 -0.89 -1.13 -5.78
C HIS A 49 0.63 -1.28 -5.94
N LEU A 50 1.34 -1.63 -4.87
CA LEU A 50 2.78 -1.88 -4.94
C LEU A 50 3.13 -3.19 -5.65
N ALA A 51 2.19 -4.13 -5.74
CA ALA A 51 2.32 -5.29 -6.59
C ALA A 51 2.18 -4.96 -8.07
N GLU A 52 1.28 -4.03 -8.42
CA GLU A 52 1.14 -3.53 -9.79
C GLU A 52 2.37 -2.72 -10.20
N HIS A 53 2.87 -1.88 -9.29
CA HIS A 53 4.08 -1.11 -9.53
C HIS A 53 4.84 -0.75 -8.24
N LYS A 54 6.10 -1.18 -8.12
CA LYS A 54 6.94 -0.98 -6.91
C LYS A 54 7.07 0.48 -6.44
N ARG A 55 6.89 1.47 -7.32
CA ARG A 55 6.94 2.91 -7.01
C ARG A 55 5.60 3.63 -7.25
N TYR A 56 4.47 2.93 -7.10
CA TYR A 56 3.13 3.45 -7.39
C TYR A 56 2.89 4.83 -6.76
N TYR A 57 3.07 4.96 -5.45
CA TYR A 57 2.77 6.20 -4.73
C TYR A 57 3.72 7.35 -5.03
N THR A 58 5.00 7.07 -5.34
CA THR A 58 5.89 8.12 -5.87
C THR A 58 5.40 8.65 -7.21
N ARG A 59 4.88 7.78 -8.09
CA ARG A 59 4.33 8.21 -9.38
C ARG A 59 3.03 8.99 -9.18
N LEU A 60 2.13 8.51 -8.33
CA LEU A 60 0.89 9.21 -7.98
C LEU A 60 1.18 10.63 -7.51
N ARG A 61 2.09 10.79 -6.53
CA ARG A 61 2.50 12.10 -6.02
C ARG A 61 3.08 13.02 -7.10
N LYS A 62 3.83 12.46 -8.06
CA LYS A 62 4.38 13.23 -9.18
C LYS A 62 3.31 13.64 -10.20
N ALA A 63 2.29 12.82 -10.37
CA ALA A 63 1.17 13.10 -11.26
C ALA A 63 0.29 14.27 -10.77
N ARG A 64 0.41 14.69 -9.50
CA ARG A 64 -0.43 15.73 -8.87
C ARG A 64 -1.93 15.43 -9.02
N LEU A 65 -2.30 14.15 -8.98
CA LEU A 65 -3.69 13.71 -8.89
C LEU A 65 -4.14 13.70 -7.43
#